data_AF-A0A379GDW9-F1
#
_entry.id   AF-A0A379GDW9-F1
#
_cell.length_a   1.000
_cell.length_b   1.000
_cell.length_c   1.000
_cell.angle_alpha   90.00
_cell.angle_beta   90.00
_cell.angle_gamma   90.00
#
_symmetry.space_group_name_H-M   'P 1'
#
loop_
_entity.id
_entity.type
_entity.pdbx_description
1 polymer ?
#
loop_
_entity_poly.entity_id
_entity_poly.type
_entity_poly.pdbx_seq_one_letter_code
_entity_poly.pdbx_strand_id
1 'polypeptide(L)'
;MRVSDIEKIANIAHQHDVLVMVDSTYCSPYLQKPLTLGADIVVHSMTKYLSGHGDVMAGAIITNYQLADKIRVEGLKDMTGACLSPHDAALVLRGIKTLSIRMEKICQNAQRIAQFLENHPKVATISYPGLNSFPQYELAKKQMALPGGMISMELNGGIKAGREFLNRLMLFTPSGEFR
;
A
#
# COMPACT_ATOMS: atom_id res chain seq x y z
N MET A 1 7.87 -7.33 -6.71
CA MET A 1 6.50 -6.79 -6.42
C MET A 1 5.48 -7.46 -7.32
N ARG A 2 4.20 -7.58 -6.93
CA ARG A 2 3.13 -8.18 -7.75
C ARG A 2 1.82 -7.42 -7.56
N VAL A 3 0.96 -7.46 -8.56
CA VAL A 3 -0.42 -6.94 -8.51
C VAL A 3 -1.38 -8.10 -8.75
N SER A 4 -2.40 -8.22 -7.89
CA SER A 4 -3.44 -9.24 -7.98
C SER A 4 -4.72 -8.65 -8.57
N ASP A 5 -5.39 -9.41 -9.43
CA ASP A 5 -6.67 -9.01 -10.06
C ASP A 5 -7.81 -9.23 -9.06
N ILE A 6 -8.19 -8.15 -8.36
CA ILE A 6 -9.14 -8.22 -7.24
C ILE A 6 -10.50 -8.70 -7.73
N GLU A 7 -10.96 -8.22 -8.88
CA GLU A 7 -12.24 -8.59 -9.47
C GLU A 7 -12.29 -10.07 -9.82
N LYS A 8 -11.24 -10.61 -10.45
CA LYS A 8 -11.19 -12.06 -10.74
C LYS A 8 -11.14 -12.90 -9.48
N ILE A 9 -10.36 -12.48 -8.47
CA ILE A 9 -10.26 -13.21 -7.21
C ILE A 9 -11.61 -13.21 -6.48
N ALA A 10 -12.27 -12.06 -6.38
CA ALA A 10 -13.61 -11.93 -5.81
C ALA A 10 -14.61 -12.86 -6.50
N ASN A 11 -14.66 -12.81 -7.84
CA ASN A 11 -15.57 -13.64 -8.62
C ASN A 11 -15.36 -15.14 -8.38
N ILE A 12 -14.11 -15.61 -8.23
CA ILE A 12 -13.83 -17.03 -7.93
C ILE A 12 -14.21 -17.36 -6.49
N ALA A 13 -13.84 -16.52 -5.52
CA ALA A 13 -14.11 -16.77 -4.11
C ALA A 13 -15.62 -16.81 -3.80
N HIS A 14 -16.39 -15.90 -4.41
CA HIS A 14 -17.83 -15.82 -4.23
C HIS A 14 -18.60 -17.00 -4.85
N GLN A 15 -18.01 -17.74 -5.80
CA GLN A 15 -18.57 -19.03 -6.27
C GLN A 15 -18.55 -20.12 -5.18
N HIS A 16 -17.77 -19.91 -4.12
CA HIS A 16 -17.57 -20.85 -3.04
C HIS A 16 -17.96 -20.27 -1.66
N ASP A 17 -18.72 -19.18 -1.63
CA ASP A 17 -19.13 -18.49 -0.39
C ASP A 17 -17.94 -18.06 0.50
N VAL A 18 -16.79 -17.74 -0.11
CA VAL A 18 -15.57 -17.30 0.59
C VAL A 18 -15.44 -15.78 0.55
N LEU A 19 -15.22 -15.17 1.72
CA LEU A 19 -14.94 -13.74 1.84
C LEU A 19 -13.56 -13.37 1.29
N VAL A 20 -13.48 -12.26 0.56
CA VAL A 20 -12.23 -11.69 0.07
C VAL A 20 -11.81 -10.49 0.90
N MET A 21 -10.62 -10.61 1.50
CA MET A 21 -9.96 -9.53 2.21
C MET A 21 -8.79 -8.98 1.38
N VAL A 22 -8.71 -7.65 1.25
CA VAL A 22 -7.59 -6.97 0.58
C VAL A 22 -6.90 -6.02 1.56
N ASP A 23 -5.59 -6.24 1.78
CA ASP A 23 -4.72 -5.22 2.37
C ASP A 23 -4.40 -4.18 1.30
N SER A 24 -4.97 -2.99 1.46
CA SER A 24 -4.83 -1.88 0.51
C SER A 24 -3.85 -0.81 1.04
N THR A 25 -2.93 -1.18 1.93
CA THR A 25 -1.97 -0.24 2.54
C THR A 25 -1.08 0.44 1.50
N TYR A 26 -0.59 -0.27 0.48
CA TYR A 26 0.29 0.31 -0.56
C TYR A 26 -0.42 1.28 -1.49
N CYS A 27 -1.73 1.11 -1.67
CA CYS A 27 -2.51 1.95 -2.56
C CYS A 27 -3.14 3.12 -1.81
N SER A 28 -3.52 2.94 -0.54
CA SER A 28 -4.46 3.82 0.16
C SER A 28 -5.84 3.88 -0.55
N PRO A 29 -6.90 4.40 0.09
CA PRO A 29 -8.19 4.54 -0.59
C PRO A 29 -8.18 5.58 -1.73
N TYR A 30 -7.12 6.39 -1.84
CA TYR A 30 -6.97 7.37 -2.91
C TYR A 30 -6.61 6.70 -4.25
N LEU A 31 -5.81 5.62 -4.24
CA LEU A 31 -5.37 4.97 -5.48
C LEU A 31 -6.20 3.76 -5.87
N GLN A 32 -6.75 3.04 -4.89
CA GLN A 32 -7.49 1.82 -5.16
C GLN A 32 -8.63 1.66 -4.16
N LYS A 33 -9.79 1.24 -4.66
CA LYS A 33 -10.99 0.97 -3.84
C LYS A 33 -11.40 -0.49 -4.00
N PRO A 34 -10.77 -1.44 -3.27
CA PRO A 34 -11.04 -2.87 -3.47
C PRO A 34 -12.51 -3.27 -3.27
N LEU A 35 -13.25 -2.58 -2.40
CA LEU A 35 -14.69 -2.83 -2.21
C LEU A 35 -15.50 -2.63 -3.50
N THR A 36 -15.09 -1.70 -4.38
CA THR A 36 -15.75 -1.51 -5.68
C THR A 36 -15.30 -2.53 -6.72
N LEU A 37 -14.32 -3.37 -6.39
CA LEU A 37 -13.77 -4.44 -7.21
C LEU A 37 -14.20 -5.83 -6.69
N GLY A 38 -15.14 -5.89 -5.75
CA GLY A 38 -15.68 -7.15 -5.21
C GLY A 38 -15.03 -7.65 -3.93
N ALA A 39 -14.08 -6.93 -3.33
CA ALA A 39 -13.60 -7.31 -1.99
C ALA A 39 -14.70 -7.10 -0.94
N ASP A 40 -14.77 -7.97 0.06
CA ASP A 40 -15.71 -7.87 1.18
C ASP A 40 -15.14 -7.06 2.34
N ILE A 41 -13.82 -7.17 2.54
CA ILE A 41 -13.09 -6.53 3.63
C ILE A 41 -11.85 -5.85 3.08
N VAL A 42 -11.64 -4.58 3.45
CA VAL A 42 -10.39 -3.87 3.20
C VAL A 42 -9.69 -3.58 4.51
N VAL A 43 -8.40 -3.90 4.57
CA VAL A 43 -7.56 -3.56 5.72
C VAL A 43 -6.50 -2.55 5.31
N HIS A 44 -6.16 -1.65 6.23
CA HIS A 44 -5.08 -0.69 6.08
C HIS A 44 -4.23 -0.61 7.34
N SER A 45 -2.92 -0.58 7.18
CA SER A 45 -2.04 0.06 8.16
C SER A 45 -2.14 1.57 7.98
N MET A 46 -2.83 2.23 8.92
CA MET A 46 -2.96 3.68 8.93
C MET A 46 -1.66 4.40 9.32
N THR A 47 -0.70 3.67 9.90
CA THR A 47 0.70 4.11 10.16
C THR A 47 1.38 4.66 8.90
N LYS A 48 0.99 4.16 7.72
CA LYS A 48 1.65 4.44 6.43
C LYS A 48 1.05 5.68 5.78
N TYR A 49 0.57 5.59 4.53
CA TYR A 49 0.09 6.74 3.76
C TYR A 49 -1.09 7.50 4.40
N LEU A 50 -1.96 6.83 5.16
CA LEU A 50 -3.15 7.47 5.75
C LEU A 50 -2.78 8.52 6.80
N SER A 51 -1.95 8.17 7.81
CA SER A 51 -1.32 9.18 8.66
C SER A 51 -0.31 9.99 7.85
N GLY A 52 0.70 9.33 7.26
CA GLY A 52 1.69 9.94 6.38
C GLY A 52 2.79 10.75 7.09
N HIS A 53 2.78 10.81 8.43
CA HIS A 53 3.70 11.68 9.20
C HIS A 53 4.66 10.90 10.13
N GLY A 54 4.52 9.57 10.22
CA GLY A 54 5.42 8.73 11.03
C GLY A 54 5.31 8.95 12.54
N ASP A 55 4.14 9.38 13.00
CA ASP A 55 3.86 9.75 14.39
C ASP A 55 2.71 8.94 15.03
N VAL A 56 2.17 7.95 14.32
CA VAL A 56 1.04 7.12 14.78
C VAL A 56 1.19 5.68 14.32
N MET A 57 0.89 4.72 15.19
CA MET A 57 0.62 3.34 14.81
C MET A 57 -0.88 3.06 14.88
N ALA A 58 -1.49 2.71 13.75
CA ALA A 58 -2.92 2.45 13.70
C ALA A 58 -3.31 1.51 12.56
N GLY A 59 -4.44 0.83 12.72
CA GLY A 59 -5.04 -0.05 11.71
C GLY A 59 -6.50 0.28 11.48
N ALA A 60 -7.01 0.01 10.28
CA ALA A 60 -8.42 0.15 9.95
C ALA A 60 -8.93 -1.06 9.18
N ILE A 61 -10.19 -1.41 9.42
CA ILE A 61 -10.96 -2.40 8.69
C ILE A 61 -12.19 -1.70 8.12
N ILE A 62 -12.41 -1.82 6.82
CA ILE A 62 -13.55 -1.23 6.11
C ILE A 62 -14.33 -2.38 5.48
N THR A 63 -15.61 -2.48 5.82
CA THR A 63 -16.53 -3.52 5.35
C THR A 63 -17.99 -3.09 5.57
N ASN A 64 -18.96 -3.95 5.31
CA ASN A 64 -20.38 -3.70 5.58
C ASN A 64 -20.70 -3.68 7.08
N TYR A 65 -21.88 -3.19 7.44
CA TYR A 65 -22.27 -3.03 8.85
C TYR A 65 -22.28 -4.36 9.62
N GLN A 66 -22.82 -5.42 9.04
CA GLN A 66 -22.96 -6.73 9.69
C GLN A 66 -21.58 -7.31 10.06
N LEU A 67 -20.63 -7.28 9.13
CA LEU A 67 -19.26 -7.73 9.39
C LEU A 67 -18.53 -6.79 10.34
N ALA A 68 -18.68 -5.46 10.19
CA ALA A 68 -18.06 -4.49 11.09
C ALA A 68 -18.56 -4.64 12.53
N ASP A 69 -19.84 -4.94 12.73
CA ASP A 69 -20.43 -5.17 14.05
C ASP A 69 -19.82 -6.39 14.72
N LYS A 70 -19.76 -7.51 13.98
CA LYS A 70 -19.13 -8.74 14.45
C LYS A 70 -17.65 -8.54 14.79
N ILE A 71 -16.89 -7.87 13.91
CA ILE A 71 -15.47 -7.56 14.12
C ILE A 71 -15.27 -6.67 15.36
N ARG A 72 -16.17 -5.71 15.60
CA ARG A 72 -16.09 -4.82 16.76
C ARG A 72 -16.37 -5.55 18.06
N VAL A 73 -17.41 -6.38 18.09
CA VAL A 73 -17.84 -7.07 19.33
C VAL A 73 -16.94 -8.26 19.64
N GLU A 74 -16.64 -9.11 18.66
CA GLU A 74 -15.86 -10.32 18.90
C GLU A 74 -14.35 -10.04 18.76
N GLY A 75 -13.94 -9.47 17.63
CA GLY A 75 -12.52 -9.28 17.30
C GLY A 75 -11.83 -8.20 18.15
N LEU A 76 -12.43 -7.02 18.26
CA LEU A 76 -11.84 -5.91 19.02
C LEU A 76 -12.06 -6.06 20.53
N LYS A 77 -13.31 -6.20 20.96
CA LYS A 77 -13.64 -6.23 22.40
C LYS A 77 -13.19 -7.53 23.07
N ASP A 78 -13.50 -8.70 22.51
CA ASP A 78 -13.29 -9.97 23.22
C ASP A 78 -11.91 -10.62 22.91
N MET A 79 -11.36 -10.44 21.70
CA MET A 79 -10.12 -11.13 21.30
C MET A 79 -8.85 -10.29 21.40
N THR A 80 -8.78 -9.13 20.74
CA THR A 80 -7.51 -8.41 20.54
C THR A 80 -7.28 -7.24 21.50
N GLY A 81 -8.36 -6.60 21.96
CA GLY A 81 -8.27 -5.36 22.74
C GLY A 81 -7.59 -4.20 21.99
N ALA A 82 -7.42 -4.31 20.67
CA ALA A 82 -6.64 -3.39 19.84
C ALA A 82 -7.40 -2.07 19.54
N CYS A 83 -7.86 -1.41 20.59
CA CYS A 83 -8.60 -0.16 20.53
C CYS A 83 -7.66 1.01 20.23
N LEU A 84 -7.96 1.76 19.17
CA LEU A 84 -7.20 2.96 18.81
C LEU A 84 -7.41 4.08 19.83
N SER A 85 -6.32 4.72 20.25
CA SER A 85 -6.37 5.92 21.08
C SER A 85 -7.14 7.06 20.37
N PRO A 86 -8.03 7.79 21.05
CA PRO A 86 -8.71 8.96 20.46
C PRO A 86 -7.73 10.04 19.98
N HIS A 87 -6.58 10.18 20.66
CA HIS A 87 -5.53 11.10 20.26
C HIS A 87 -4.89 10.67 18.92
N ASP A 88 -4.57 9.38 18.79
CA ASP A 88 -3.97 8.83 17.57
C ASP A 88 -4.96 8.88 16.40
N ALA A 89 -6.25 8.66 16.67
CA ALA A 89 -7.31 8.86 15.70
C ALA A 89 -7.35 10.32 15.18
N ALA A 90 -7.18 11.32 16.06
CA ALA A 90 -7.11 12.72 15.66
C ALA A 90 -5.89 13.03 14.78
N LEU A 91 -4.73 12.43 15.08
CA LEU A 91 -3.52 12.54 14.27
C LEU A 91 -3.69 11.90 12.89
N VAL A 92 -4.34 10.73 12.80
CA VAL A 92 -4.69 10.11 11.51
C VAL A 92 -5.64 11.02 10.71
N LEU A 93 -6.67 11.57 11.34
CA LEU A 93 -7.59 12.52 10.69
C LEU A 93 -6.89 13.78 10.19
N ARG A 94 -5.88 14.28 10.91
CA ARG A 94 -4.99 15.36 10.44
C ARG A 94 -4.26 14.95 9.17
N GLY A 95 -3.69 13.73 9.14
CA GLY A 95 -2.98 13.18 7.98
C GLY A 95 -3.85 13.00 6.73
N ILE A 96 -5.09 12.53 6.91
CA ILE A 96 -6.02 12.26 5.81
C ILE A 96 -6.36 13.54 5.01
N LYS A 97 -6.40 14.71 5.66
CA LYS A 97 -6.69 16.00 5.00
C LYS A 97 -5.73 16.34 3.85
N THR A 98 -4.49 15.84 3.91
CA THR A 98 -3.47 16.06 2.87
C THR A 98 -3.19 14.81 2.05
N LEU A 99 -3.97 13.74 2.21
CA LEU A 99 -3.72 12.45 1.55
C LEU A 99 -3.66 12.59 0.03
N SER A 100 -4.64 13.27 -0.59
CA SER A 100 -4.70 13.42 -2.04
C SER A 100 -3.45 14.07 -2.61
N ILE A 101 -3.10 15.26 -2.12
CA ILE A 101 -1.93 16.02 -2.59
C ILE A 101 -0.61 15.29 -2.31
N ARG A 102 -0.51 14.56 -1.18
CA ARG A 102 0.66 13.72 -0.88
C ARG A 102 0.77 12.57 -1.86
N MET A 103 -0.31 11.83 -2.09
CA MET A 103 -0.29 10.67 -2.97
C MET A 103 -0.01 11.06 -4.43
N GLU A 104 -0.58 12.15 -4.92
CA GLU A 104 -0.24 12.68 -6.26
C GLU A 104 1.26 12.96 -6.37
N LYS A 105 1.82 13.67 -5.39
CA LYS A 105 3.24 14.02 -5.41
C LYS A 105 4.15 12.81 -5.26
N ILE A 106 3.77 11.86 -4.39
CA ILE A 106 4.46 10.59 -4.20
C ILE A 106 4.49 9.80 -5.51
N CYS A 107 3.35 9.65 -6.20
CA CYS A 107 3.28 8.94 -7.47
C CYS A 107 4.14 9.62 -8.55
N GLN A 108 4.07 10.96 -8.66
CA GLN A 108 4.89 11.70 -9.63
C GLN A 108 6.40 11.53 -9.37
N ASN A 109 6.82 11.60 -8.10
CA ASN A 109 8.22 11.43 -7.74
C ASN A 109 8.67 9.98 -7.98
N ALA A 110 7.86 9.00 -7.58
CA ALA A 110 8.14 7.58 -7.78
C ALA A 110 8.25 7.23 -9.27
N GLN A 111 7.37 7.76 -10.12
CA GLN A 111 7.48 7.57 -11.57
C GLN A 111 8.83 8.04 -12.12
N ARG A 112 9.29 9.24 -11.74
CA ARG A 112 10.58 9.78 -12.18
C ARG A 112 11.75 8.95 -11.68
N ILE A 113 11.72 8.55 -10.41
CA ILE A 113 12.75 7.70 -9.80
C ILE A 113 12.79 6.34 -10.50
N ALA A 114 11.63 5.72 -10.74
CA ALA A 114 11.52 4.43 -11.39
C ALA A 114 12.08 4.46 -12.83
N GLN A 115 11.75 5.49 -13.61
CA GLN A 115 12.28 5.69 -14.97
C GLN A 115 13.79 5.91 -14.97
N PHE A 116 14.32 6.66 -14.00
CA PHE A 116 15.76 6.82 -13.83
C PHE A 116 16.46 5.48 -13.52
N LEU A 117 15.90 4.73 -12.57
CA LEU A 117 16.47 3.44 -12.14
C LEU A 117 16.37 2.36 -13.21
N GLU A 118 15.29 2.33 -14.00
CA GLU A 118 15.09 1.39 -15.11
C GLU A 118 16.21 1.45 -16.14
N ASN A 119 16.79 2.64 -16.35
CA ASN A 119 17.86 2.86 -17.33
C ASN A 119 19.27 2.84 -16.70
N HIS A 120 19.39 2.57 -15.39
CA HIS A 120 20.65 2.68 -14.69
C HIS A 120 21.46 1.37 -14.78
N PRO A 121 22.73 1.37 -15.24
CA PRO A 121 23.49 0.15 -15.55
C PRO A 121 23.81 -0.73 -14.33
N LYS A 122 23.70 -0.19 -13.12
CA LYS A 122 23.86 -0.97 -11.87
C LYS A 122 22.58 -1.63 -11.37
N VAL A 123 21.43 -1.34 -11.98
CA VAL A 123 20.15 -1.96 -11.64
C VAL A 123 19.97 -3.20 -12.50
N ALA A 124 19.75 -4.35 -11.86
CA ALA A 124 19.52 -5.63 -12.52
C ALA A 124 18.05 -5.78 -12.92
N THR A 125 17.15 -5.49 -11.98
CA THR A 125 15.70 -5.55 -12.20
C THR A 125 15.03 -4.43 -11.41
N ILE A 126 13.90 -3.96 -11.93
CA ILE A 126 13.03 -3.00 -11.26
C ILE A 126 11.58 -3.47 -11.34
N SER A 127 10.82 -3.24 -10.29
CA SER A 127 9.38 -3.48 -10.24
C SER A 127 8.70 -2.22 -9.74
N TYR A 128 7.93 -1.59 -10.63
CA TYR A 128 7.09 -0.45 -10.32
C TYR A 128 5.82 -0.48 -11.18
N PRO A 129 4.60 -0.40 -10.61
CA PRO A 129 3.37 -0.53 -11.38
C PRO A 129 3.17 0.52 -12.49
N GLY A 130 3.91 1.64 -12.43
CA GLY A 130 3.86 2.70 -13.43
C GLY A 130 4.84 2.56 -14.61
N LEU A 131 5.67 1.51 -14.64
CA LEU A 131 6.56 1.23 -15.77
C LEU A 131 5.89 0.28 -16.76
N ASN A 132 6.03 0.54 -18.07
CA ASN A 132 5.54 -0.36 -19.11
C ASN A 132 6.23 -1.73 -19.08
N SER A 133 7.44 -1.80 -18.52
CA SER A 133 8.18 -3.05 -18.29
C SER A 133 7.61 -3.91 -17.15
N PHE A 134 6.71 -3.36 -16.34
CA PHE A 134 6.12 -4.09 -15.23
C PHE A 134 5.15 -5.17 -15.76
N PRO A 135 5.32 -6.46 -15.40
CA PRO A 135 4.55 -7.55 -16.00
C PRO A 135 3.03 -7.41 -15.88
N GLN A 136 2.54 -6.79 -14.81
CA GLN A 136 1.11 -6.53 -14.58
C GLN A 136 0.72 -5.06 -14.82
N TYR A 137 1.43 -4.33 -15.71
CA TYR A 137 1.17 -2.91 -15.98
C TYR A 137 -0.28 -2.62 -16.37
N GLU A 138 -0.83 -3.35 -17.33
CA GLU A 138 -2.22 -3.15 -17.78
C GLU A 138 -3.25 -3.45 -16.67
N LEU A 139 -2.98 -4.47 -15.84
CA LEU A 139 -3.83 -4.77 -14.69
C LEU A 139 -3.76 -3.66 -13.65
N ALA A 140 -2.56 -3.17 -13.32
CA ALA A 140 -2.38 -2.06 -12.39
C ALA A 140 -3.14 -0.82 -12.88
N LYS A 141 -3.02 -0.48 -14.17
CA LYS A 141 -3.73 0.63 -14.80
C LYS A 141 -5.25 0.45 -14.78
N LYS A 142 -5.76 -0.79 -14.92
CA LYS A 142 -7.20 -1.08 -14.83
C LYS A 142 -7.77 -0.81 -13.44
N GLN A 143 -7.05 -1.19 -12.38
CA GLN A 143 -7.60 -1.20 -11.02
C GLN A 143 -7.06 -0.11 -10.07
N MET A 144 -6.03 0.64 -10.48
CA MET A 144 -5.42 1.71 -9.69
C MET A 144 -5.53 3.05 -10.44
N ALA A 145 -5.89 4.12 -9.74
CA ALA A 145 -5.96 5.47 -10.30
C ALA A 145 -4.58 6.05 -10.63
N LEU A 146 -3.57 5.76 -9.80
CA LEU A 146 -2.15 6.08 -10.02
C LEU A 146 -1.28 4.91 -9.50
N PRO A 147 -0.03 4.75 -9.98
CA PRO A 147 0.81 3.57 -9.70
C PRO A 147 1.37 3.45 -8.27
N GLY A 148 1.18 4.44 -7.41
CA GLY A 148 1.68 4.43 -6.03
C GLY A 148 3.14 4.87 -5.88
N GLY A 149 3.62 4.80 -4.64
CA GLY A 149 4.97 5.27 -4.26
C GLY A 149 6.01 4.16 -4.08
N MET A 150 5.59 2.90 -4.10
CA MET A 150 6.47 1.78 -3.76
C MET A 150 7.27 1.33 -4.98
N ILE A 151 8.60 1.33 -4.84
CA ILE A 151 9.53 0.83 -5.87
C ILE A 151 10.33 -0.32 -5.24
N SER A 152 10.46 -1.41 -5.97
CA SER A 152 11.35 -2.52 -5.62
C SER A 152 12.37 -2.69 -6.74
N MET A 153 13.64 -2.87 -6.38
CA MET A 153 14.71 -3.07 -7.35
C MET A 153 15.76 -4.04 -6.82
N GLU A 154 16.49 -4.65 -7.74
CA GLU A 154 17.65 -5.47 -7.45
C GLU A 154 18.88 -4.84 -8.12
N LEU A 155 20.02 -4.83 -7.42
CA LEU A 155 21.27 -4.30 -7.95
C LEU A 155 22.16 -5.42 -8.46
N ASN A 156 22.90 -5.12 -9.52
CA ASN A 156 24.01 -5.94 -9.98
C ASN A 156 25.06 -6.03 -8.85
N GLY A 157 25.43 -7.26 -8.45
CA GLY A 157 26.33 -7.51 -7.32
C GLY A 157 25.65 -7.90 -6.00
N GLY A 158 24.32 -8.07 -6.00
CA GLY A 158 23.56 -8.70 -4.91
C GLY A 158 23.63 -7.96 -3.57
N ILE A 159 23.63 -8.70 -2.47
CA ILE A 159 23.52 -8.15 -1.10
C ILE A 159 24.62 -7.14 -0.78
N LYS A 160 25.86 -7.37 -1.25
CA LYS A 160 26.98 -6.46 -0.99
C LYS A 160 26.74 -5.10 -1.64
N ALA A 161 26.37 -5.10 -2.93
CA ALA A 161 26.02 -3.87 -3.66
C ALA A 161 24.81 -3.16 -3.02
N GLY A 162 23.80 -3.92 -2.57
CA GLY A 162 22.65 -3.41 -1.84
C GLY A 162 23.02 -2.66 -0.55
N ARG A 163 23.88 -3.24 0.28
CA ARG A 163 24.36 -2.60 1.53
C ARG A 163 25.16 -1.34 1.25
N GLU A 164 26.08 -1.39 0.30
CA GLU A 164 26.90 -0.23 -0.07
C GLU A 164 26.05 0.90 -0.66
N PHE A 165 25.03 0.56 -1.45
CA PHE A 165 24.06 1.53 -1.97
C PHE A 165 23.30 2.21 -0.83
N LEU A 166 22.67 1.44 0.07
CA LEU A 166 21.91 1.98 1.20
C LEU A 166 22.76 2.88 2.11
N ASN A 167 24.02 2.51 2.36
CA ASN A 167 24.94 3.30 3.19
C ASN A 167 25.38 4.63 2.56
N ARG A 168 25.17 4.82 1.25
CA ARG A 168 25.55 6.04 0.52
C ARG A 168 24.39 6.99 0.26
N LEU A 169 23.16 6.61 0.61
CA LEU A 169 22.00 7.47 0.46
C LEU A 169 22.01 8.56 1.53
N MET A 170 21.95 9.83 1.10
CA MET A 170 21.91 10.98 2.02
C MET A 170 20.51 11.55 2.22
N LEU A 171 19.59 11.29 1.28
CA LEU A 171 18.20 11.78 1.33
C LEU A 171 17.20 10.69 1.71
N PHE A 172 17.45 9.44 1.32
CA PHE A 172 16.61 8.31 1.69
C PHE A 172 17.09 7.76 3.03
N THR A 173 16.20 7.73 4.02
CA THR A 173 16.49 7.17 5.34
C THR A 173 16.24 5.67 5.34
N PRO A 174 17.23 4.83 5.70
CA PRO A 174 17.01 3.42 5.96
C PRO A 174 16.03 3.23 7.12
N SER A 175 14.87 2.63 6.87
CA SER A 175 13.82 2.42 7.86
C SER A 175 13.01 1.15 7.57
N GLY A 176 12.41 0.57 8.61
CA GLY A 176 11.43 -0.52 8.47
C GLY A 176 10.03 -0.04 8.06
N GLU A 177 9.85 1.26 7.86
CA GLU A 177 8.56 1.87 7.53
C GLU A 177 8.60 2.65 6.20
N PHE A 178 7.41 2.89 5.64
CA PHE A 178 7.19 3.78 4.49
C PHE A 178 6.03 4.72 4.80
N ARG A 179 6.05 5.91 4.18
CA ARG A 179 5.10 6.98 4.40
C ARG A 179 4.92 7.84 3.15
#